data_AF-A0A2V9QVI7-F1
#
_entry.id   AF-A0A2V9QVI7-F1
#
_cell.length_a   1.000
_cell.length_b   1.000
_cell.length_c   1.000
_cell.angle_alpha   90.00
_cell.angle_beta   90.00
_cell.angle_gamma   90.00
#
_symmetry.space_group_name_H-M   'P 1'
#
loop_
_entity.id
_entity.type
_entity.pdbx_description
1 polymer ?
#
loop_
_entity_poly.entity_id
_entity_poly.type
_entity_poly.pdbx_seq_one_letter_code
_entity_poly.pdbx_strand_id
1 'polypeptide(L)'
;MRSRFFALCSVLVVAAGLGVYSFVYAQTRRMAIHEPHMSAAYGHLEQAKSELERAAPNKGGHRERAMQAIDQAMEQIQEGEQFFQQNGRR
;
A
#
# COMPACT_ATOMS: atom_id res chain seq x y z
N MET A 1 -6.35 -57.68 -4.88
CA MET A 1 -6.75 -56.42 -5.55
C MET A 1 -7.30 -55.33 -4.60
N ARG A 2 -7.58 -55.59 -3.31
CA ARG A 2 -8.22 -54.63 -2.39
C ARG A 2 -7.25 -53.68 -1.66
N SER A 3 -5.96 -53.99 -1.58
CA SER A 3 -4.94 -53.20 -0.84
C SER A 3 -4.40 -51.98 -1.61
N ARG A 4 -4.45 -52.01 -2.95
CA ARG A 4 -3.99 -50.90 -3.81
C ARG A 4 -4.95 -49.72 -3.81
N PHE A 5 -6.23 -49.98 -3.55
CA PHE A 5 -7.28 -48.96 -3.49
C PHE A 5 -7.16 -48.06 -2.25
N PHE A 6 -6.82 -48.64 -1.09
CA PHE A 6 -6.63 -47.86 0.14
C PHE A 6 -5.35 -47.01 0.13
N ALA A 7 -4.29 -47.48 -0.54
CA ALA A 7 -3.03 -46.74 -0.66
C ALA A 7 -3.13 -45.51 -1.60
N LEU A 8 -4.01 -45.55 -2.61
CA LEU A 8 -4.21 -44.44 -3.54
C LEU A 8 -5.00 -43.28 -2.91
N CYS A 9 -5.94 -43.58 -2.00
CA CYS A 9 -6.69 -42.55 -1.29
C CYS A 9 -5.83 -41.78 -0.27
N SER A 10 -4.84 -42.41 0.38
CA SER A 10 -4.01 -41.75 1.39
C SER A 10 -3.01 -40.76 0.79
N VAL A 11 -2.50 -41.02 -0.42
CA VAL A 11 -1.55 -40.12 -1.11
C VAL A 11 -2.24 -38.82 -1.56
N LEU A 12 -3.50 -38.89 -1.99
CA LEU A 12 -4.26 -37.72 -2.46
C LEU A 12 -4.57 -36.72 -1.34
N VAL A 13 -4.79 -37.20 -0.10
CA VAL A 13 -5.08 -36.32 1.05
C VAL A 13 -3.83 -35.52 1.48
N VAL A 14 -2.65 -36.14 1.45
CA VAL A 14 -1.38 -35.47 1.80
C VAL A 14 -0.97 -34.45 0.74
N ALA A 15 -1.15 -34.78 -0.55
CA ALA A 15 -0.85 -33.85 -1.64
C ALA A 15 -1.77 -32.61 -1.64
N ALA A 16 -3.06 -32.78 -1.32
CA ALA A 16 -3.99 -31.66 -1.17
C ALA A 16 -3.63 -30.77 0.03
N GLY A 17 -3.24 -31.36 1.16
CA GLY A 17 -2.80 -30.60 2.35
C GLY A 17 -1.55 -29.74 2.11
N LEU A 18 -0.57 -30.26 1.37
CA LEU A 18 0.63 -29.51 0.97
C LEU A 18 0.33 -28.39 -0.03
N GLY A 19 -0.63 -28.60 -0.94
CA GLY A 19 -1.07 -27.57 -1.88
C GLY A 19 -1.74 -26.38 -1.18
N VAL A 20 -2.59 -26.62 -0.18
CA VAL A 20 -3.22 -25.57 0.63
C VAL A 20 -2.20 -24.85 1.50
N TYR A 21 -1.22 -25.58 2.06
CA TYR A 21 -0.14 -24.98 2.86
C TYR A 21 0.65 -23.97 2.02
N SER A 22 1.13 -24.36 0.83
CA SER A 22 1.91 -23.47 -0.04
C SER A 22 1.12 -22.28 -0.61
N PHE A 23 -0.18 -22.42 -0.84
CA PHE A 23 -1.04 -21.34 -1.37
C PHE A 23 -1.23 -20.21 -0.35
N VAL A 24 -1.36 -20.53 0.94
CA VAL A 24 -1.53 -19.52 2.00
C VAL A 24 -0.23 -18.74 2.28
N TYR A 25 0.95 -19.36 2.14
CA TYR A 25 2.24 -18.66 2.32
C TYR A 25 2.66 -17.81 1.11
N ALA A 26 2.22 -18.15 -0.10
CA ALA A 26 2.60 -17.42 -1.31
C ALA A 26 1.95 -16.03 -1.41
N GLN A 27 0.89 -15.76 -0.63
CA GLN A 27 0.06 -14.56 -0.81
C GLN A 27 0.53 -13.33 0.00
N THR A 28 1.56 -13.44 0.85
CA THR A 28 1.84 -12.41 1.88
C THR A 28 2.89 -11.35 1.54
N ARG A 29 3.40 -11.22 0.30
CA ARG A 29 4.43 -10.19 0.01
C ARG A 29 4.18 -9.33 -1.22
N ARG A 30 2.99 -8.74 -1.29
CA ARG A 30 2.79 -7.45 -1.97
C ARG A 30 2.28 -6.40 -1.00
N MET A 31 2.93 -6.28 0.15
CA MET A 31 2.83 -5.04 0.92
C MET A 31 3.62 -4.00 0.12
N ALA A 32 2.94 -3.01 -0.44
CA ALA A 32 3.60 -1.79 -0.91
C ALA A 32 4.38 -1.27 0.30
N ILE A 33 5.72 -1.26 0.19
CA ILE A 33 6.56 -0.67 1.22
C ILE A 33 6.39 0.84 1.02
N HIS A 34 5.40 1.42 1.67
CA HIS A 34 5.31 2.87 1.79
C HIS A 34 6.42 3.31 2.74
N GLU A 35 7.15 4.35 2.35
CA GLU A 35 8.11 4.97 3.26
C GLU A 35 7.30 5.69 4.35
N PRO A 36 7.45 5.32 5.64
CA PRO A 36 6.54 5.77 6.69
C PRO A 36 6.56 7.29 6.92
N HIS A 37 7.68 7.97 6.64
CA HIS A 37 7.77 9.42 6.78
C HIS A 37 7.09 10.17 5.62
N MET A 38 7.19 9.67 4.40
CA MET A 38 6.50 10.20 3.21
C MET A 38 4.98 10.12 3.39
N SER A 39 4.48 8.97 3.85
CA SER A 39 3.06 8.78 4.13
C SER A 39 2.56 9.70 5.27
N ALA A 40 3.36 9.86 6.34
CA ALA A 40 3.04 10.79 7.42
C ALA A 40 3.02 12.26 6.94
N ALA A 41 4.00 12.65 6.13
CA ALA A 41 4.06 13.99 5.54
C ALA A 41 2.83 14.28 4.68
N TYR A 42 2.39 13.32 3.86
CA TYR A 42 1.16 13.44 3.07
C TYR A 42 -0.06 13.69 3.97
N GLY A 43 -0.21 12.91 5.03
CA GLY A 43 -1.31 13.08 6.00
C GLY A 43 -1.30 14.46 6.69
N HIS A 44 -0.11 14.97 7.05
CA HIS A 44 0.01 16.32 7.62
C HIS A 44 -0.37 17.42 6.63
N LEU A 45 -0.03 17.26 5.35
CA LEU A 45 -0.40 18.19 4.29
C LEU A 45 -1.91 18.19 4.03
N GLU A 46 -2.55 17.02 4.03
CA GLU A 46 -4.00 16.89 3.89
C GLU A 46 -4.74 17.60 5.04
N GLN A 47 -4.26 17.42 6.28
CA GLN A 47 -4.78 18.15 7.44
C GLN A 47 -4.61 19.67 7.28
N ALA A 48 -3.43 20.13 6.88
CA ALA A 48 -3.16 21.55 6.66
C ALA A 48 -4.06 22.15 5.56
N LYS A 49 -4.30 21.40 4.46
CA LYS A 49 -5.22 21.80 3.39
C LYS A 49 -6.64 21.96 3.92
N SER A 50 -7.12 21.00 4.72
CA SER A 50 -8.47 21.07 5.31
C SER A 50 -8.65 22.31 6.18
N GLU A 51 -7.64 22.67 6.98
CA GLU A 51 -7.68 23.90 7.78
C GLU A 51 -7.70 25.17 6.91
N LEU A 52 -6.94 25.18 5.81
CA LEU A 52 -6.95 26.30 4.87
C LEU A 52 -8.30 26.44 4.14
N GLU A 53 -8.96 25.35 3.77
CA GLU A 53 -10.28 25.38 3.15
C GLU A 53 -11.34 25.98 4.08
N ARG A 54 -11.23 25.74 5.39
CA ARG A 54 -12.10 26.29 6.43
C ARG A 54 -11.76 27.74 6.80
N ALA A 55 -10.54 28.18 6.53
CA ALA A 55 -10.11 29.54 6.83
C ALA A 55 -10.91 30.57 6.02
N ALA A 56 -11.27 31.69 6.65
CA ALA A 56 -12.04 32.74 6.00
C ALA A 56 -11.35 33.23 4.70
N PRO A 57 -12.11 33.49 3.62
CA PRO A 57 -11.56 33.98 2.35
C PRO A 57 -10.77 35.30 2.47
N ASN A 58 -10.09 35.65 1.38
CA ASN A 58 -9.43 36.94 1.18
C ASN A 58 -8.36 37.28 2.23
N LYS A 59 -7.41 36.36 2.44
CA LYS A 59 -6.15 36.64 3.15
C LYS A 59 -5.10 37.17 2.16
N GLY A 60 -5.47 38.16 1.34
CA GLY A 60 -4.59 38.67 0.27
C GLY A 60 -4.18 37.62 -0.78
N GLY A 61 -5.00 36.59 -0.98
CA GLY A 61 -4.71 35.44 -1.84
C GLY A 61 -3.71 34.42 -1.26
N HIS A 62 -3.22 34.63 -0.03
CA HIS A 62 -2.23 33.73 0.57
C HIS A 62 -2.80 32.34 0.88
N ARG A 63 -4.09 32.26 1.24
CA ARG A 63 -4.79 30.99 1.48
C ARG A 63 -4.78 30.11 0.23
N GLU A 64 -5.18 30.68 -0.89
CA GLU A 64 -5.21 29.99 -2.19
C GLU A 64 -3.82 29.58 -2.65
N ARG A 65 -2.82 30.46 -2.52
CA ARG A 65 -1.42 30.12 -2.84
C ARG A 65 -0.86 29.02 -1.94
N ALA A 66 -1.23 29.01 -0.65
CA ALA A 66 -0.82 27.97 0.28
C ALA A 66 -1.44 26.60 -0.08
N MET A 67 -2.73 26.57 -0.43
CA MET A 67 -3.37 25.33 -0.92
C MET A 67 -2.68 24.81 -2.20
N GLN A 68 -2.35 25.69 -3.15
CA GLN A 68 -1.61 25.32 -4.36
C GLN A 68 -0.24 24.71 -4.05
N ALA A 69 0.51 25.30 -3.11
CA ALA A 69 1.80 24.78 -2.70
C ALA A 69 1.67 23.41 -2.00
N ILE A 70 0.62 23.22 -1.20
CA ILE A 70 0.32 21.92 -0.58
C ILE A 70 0.00 20.86 -1.63
N ASP A 71 -0.82 21.18 -2.63
CA ASP A 71 -1.18 20.25 -3.70
C ASP A 71 0.07 19.78 -4.47
N GLN A 72 0.98 20.70 -4.80
CA GLN A 72 2.26 20.39 -5.42
C GLN A 72 3.14 19.49 -4.54
N ALA A 73 3.20 19.77 -3.24
CA ALA A 73 3.97 18.95 -2.31
C ALA A 73 3.40 17.53 -2.18
N MET A 74 2.07 17.38 -2.15
CA MET A 74 1.39 16.09 -2.13
C MET A 74 1.66 15.28 -3.39
N GLU A 75 1.67 15.91 -4.56
CA GLU A 75 2.04 15.27 -5.84
C GLU A 75 3.48 14.75 -5.81
N GLN A 76 4.43 15.58 -5.37
CA GLN A 76 5.84 15.18 -5.25
C GLN A 76 6.06 14.01 -4.27
N ILE A 77 5.30 13.96 -3.17
CA ILE A 77 5.36 12.83 -2.24
C ILE A 77 4.88 11.54 -2.92
N GLN A 78 3.77 11.61 -3.66
CA GLN A 78 3.24 10.45 -4.39
C GLN A 78 4.22 9.97 -5.46
N GLU A 79 4.85 10.88 -6.22
CA GLU A 79 5.90 10.53 -7.18
C GLU A 79 7.12 9.88 -6.50
N GLY A 80 7.54 10.42 -5.35
CA GLY A 80 8.62 9.85 -4.54
C GLY A 80 8.31 8.44 -4.03
N GLU A 81 7.08 8.20 -3.55
CA GLU A 81 6.63 6.87 -3.16
C GLU A 81 6.61 5.89 -4.35
N GLN A 82 6.12 6.33 -5.51
CA GLN A 82 6.13 5.51 -6.72
C GLN A 82 7.56 5.18 -7.16
N PHE A 83 8.47 6.15 -7.13
CA PHE A 83 9.87 5.94 -7.41
C PHE A 83 10.50 4.92 -6.45
N PHE A 84 10.23 5.05 -5.15
CA PHE A 84 10.72 4.10 -4.13
C PHE A 84 10.17 2.68 -4.37
N GLN A 85 8.89 2.54 -4.70
CA GLN A 85 8.30 1.23 -5.00
C GLN A 85 8.94 0.54 -6.21
N GLN A 86 9.39 1.33 -7.21
CA GLN A 86 10.06 0.85 -8.42
C GLN A 86 11.55 0.57 -8.21
N ASN A 87 12.25 1.39 -7.41
CA ASN A 87 13.72 1.41 -7.32
C ASN A 87 14.29 0.95 -5.97
N GLY A 88 13.56 1.10 -4.86
CA GLY A 88 13.96 0.69 -3.51
C GLY A 88 13.93 -0.82 -3.26
N ARG A 89 13.67 -1.62 -4.30
CA ARG A 89 13.75 -3.10 -4.28
C ARG A 89 15.07 -3.66 -4.85
N ARG A 90 15.99 -2.79 -5.28
CA ARG A 90 17.34 -3.18 -5.72
C ARG A 90 18.33 -3.00 -4.58
#